data_AF-A0A355SAA6-F1
#
_entry.id   AF-A0A355SAA6-F1
#
_cell.length_a   1.000
_cell.length_b   1.000
_cell.length_c   1.000
_cell.angle_alpha   90.00
_cell.angle_beta   90.00
_cell.angle_gamma   90.00
#
_symmetry.space_group_name_H-M   'P 1'
#
loop_
_entity.id
_entity.type
_entity.pdbx_description
1 polymer ?
#
loop_
_entity_poly.entity_id
_entity_poly.type
_entity_poly.pdbx_seq_one_letter_code
_entity_poly.pdbx_strand_id
1 'polypeptide(L)'
;ILEQQQQRSGWDANQLQSCRITRNYGDPETRYQVLCKADPERSAGGGTDLTPVFVHGTAATILKGRSLSGGLPFWMSAGWGYYVEHRIFRLCRVHYIDFKTYYANEKADFKRGATLEPNEPWPSPLKKMCRKEIREALDSVCNAQILSLTPNQSGYIFALTYFLVSTDENITKYQKLIERSRQGEKITKSILLEVYGYEDDAALEKDWYEFMESRDFR
;
A
#
# COMPACT_ATOMS: atom_id res chain seq x y z
N ILE A 1 20.57 -16.92 -12.00
CA ILE A 1 19.14 -17.29 -12.16
C ILE A 1 18.19 -16.18 -11.66
N LEU A 2 18.35 -15.65 -10.43
CA LEU A 2 17.50 -14.56 -9.92
C LEU A 2 17.68 -13.26 -10.72
N GLU A 3 18.91 -12.78 -10.91
CA GLU A 3 19.20 -11.56 -11.71
C GLU A 3 18.68 -11.63 -13.15
N GLN A 4 18.83 -12.77 -13.82
CA GLN A 4 18.29 -12.98 -15.17
C GLN A 4 16.75 -12.96 -15.21
N GLN A 5 16.10 -13.39 -14.13
CA GLN A 5 14.64 -13.27 -14.02
C GLN A 5 14.23 -11.82 -13.73
N GLN A 6 15.00 -11.08 -12.92
CA GLN A 6 14.73 -9.66 -12.62
C GLN A 6 14.82 -8.81 -13.89
N GLN A 7 15.84 -9.05 -14.70
CA GLN A 7 16.01 -8.37 -15.99
C GLN A 7 14.89 -8.71 -16.98
N ARG A 8 14.41 -9.95 -17.01
CA ARG A 8 13.34 -10.37 -17.93
C ARG A 8 11.97 -9.81 -17.55
N SER A 9 11.67 -9.72 -16.26
CA SER A 9 10.35 -9.32 -15.77
C SER A 9 10.27 -7.85 -15.38
N GLY A 10 11.41 -7.18 -15.16
CA GLY A 10 11.47 -5.85 -14.56
C GLY A 10 11.17 -5.84 -13.06
N TRP A 11 11.22 -7.02 -12.40
CA TRP A 11 10.83 -7.17 -11.00
C TRP A 11 12.05 -7.20 -10.07
N ASP A 12 11.89 -6.70 -8.85
CA ASP A 12 12.90 -6.77 -7.82
C ASP A 12 13.02 -8.19 -7.20
N ALA A 13 14.02 -8.38 -6.35
CA ALA A 13 14.33 -9.67 -5.74
C ALA A 13 13.20 -10.16 -4.83
N ASN A 14 12.53 -9.24 -4.13
CA ASN A 14 11.41 -9.55 -3.23
C ASN A 14 10.19 -9.99 -4.03
N GLN A 15 9.88 -9.30 -5.13
CA GLN A 15 8.82 -9.67 -6.06
C GLN A 15 9.09 -11.06 -6.64
N LEU A 16 10.31 -11.36 -7.10
CA LEU A 16 10.65 -12.70 -7.60
C LEU A 16 10.60 -13.80 -6.53
N GLN A 17 11.12 -13.53 -5.33
CA GLN A 17 11.10 -14.49 -4.24
C GLN A 17 9.67 -14.81 -3.83
N SER A 18 8.83 -13.78 -3.69
CA SER A 18 7.39 -13.91 -3.49
C SER A 18 6.75 -14.72 -4.63
N CYS A 19 7.17 -14.48 -5.88
CA CYS A 19 6.61 -15.20 -7.02
C CYS A 19 6.88 -16.70 -6.98
N ARG A 20 8.07 -17.06 -6.52
CA ARG A 20 8.50 -18.46 -6.37
C ARG A 20 7.81 -19.14 -5.20
N ILE A 21 7.63 -18.43 -4.09
CA ILE A 21 6.95 -18.94 -2.89
C ILE A 21 5.46 -19.21 -3.18
N THR A 22 4.80 -18.32 -3.93
CA THR A 22 3.35 -18.37 -4.21
C THR A 22 2.96 -19.11 -5.50
N ARG A 23 3.93 -19.43 -6.36
CA ARG A 23 3.76 -20.10 -7.68
C ARG A 23 2.84 -19.42 -8.71
N ASN A 24 2.37 -18.18 -8.49
CA ASN A 24 1.41 -17.51 -9.37
C ASN A 24 2.04 -16.63 -10.50
N TYR A 25 2.99 -17.16 -11.27
CA TYR A 25 3.94 -16.43 -12.16
C TYR A 25 3.40 -15.36 -13.14
N GLY A 26 2.09 -15.24 -13.37
CA GLY A 26 1.50 -14.31 -14.34
C GLY A 26 1.27 -12.89 -13.83
N ASP A 27 1.28 -12.67 -12.52
CA ASP A 27 1.04 -11.33 -11.96
C ASP A 27 1.67 -11.17 -10.56
N PRO A 28 2.86 -10.58 -10.44
CA PRO A 28 3.61 -10.45 -9.18
C PRO A 28 2.95 -9.51 -8.17
N GLU A 29 2.06 -8.64 -8.63
CA GLU A 29 1.54 -7.50 -7.87
C GLU A 29 0.04 -7.58 -7.63
N THR A 30 -0.68 -8.43 -8.37
CA THR A 30 -2.05 -8.83 -8.05
C THR A 30 -2.08 -10.04 -7.10
N ARG A 31 -0.90 -10.52 -6.71
CA ARG A 31 -0.68 -11.57 -5.70
C ARG A 31 -0.90 -11.14 -4.26
N TYR A 32 -1.25 -9.88 -4.01
CA TYR A 32 -1.75 -9.45 -2.70
C TYR A 32 -3.19 -9.91 -2.45
N GLN A 33 -3.46 -11.21 -2.69
CA GLN A 33 -4.30 -11.91 -1.74
C GLN A 33 -3.56 -11.94 -0.38
N VAL A 34 -3.54 -10.80 0.28
CA VAL A 34 -4.35 -10.73 1.48
C VAL A 34 -5.63 -11.50 1.16
N LEU A 35 -5.83 -12.69 1.74
CA LEU A 35 -7.18 -13.25 1.75
C LEU A 35 -7.99 -12.21 2.52
N CYS A 36 -8.60 -11.25 1.80
CA CYS A 36 -9.63 -10.38 2.31
C CYS A 36 -10.79 -11.31 2.61
N LYS A 37 -10.69 -12.01 3.71
CA LYS A 37 -11.79 -12.73 4.27
C LYS A 37 -12.68 -11.66 4.85
N ALA A 38 -13.81 -11.35 4.20
CA ALA A 38 -14.82 -10.48 4.82
C ALA A 38 -15.18 -10.96 6.25
N ASP A 39 -14.94 -12.25 6.54
CA ASP A 39 -14.94 -12.86 7.86
C ASP A 39 -13.80 -13.91 7.98
N PRO A 40 -12.71 -13.62 8.74
CA PRO A 40 -11.58 -14.53 8.89
C PRO A 40 -11.92 -15.83 9.65
N GLU A 41 -12.97 -15.83 10.47
CA GLU A 41 -13.40 -16.98 11.28
C GLU A 41 -14.38 -17.90 10.54
N ARG A 42 -15.12 -17.40 9.54
CA ARG A 42 -16.13 -18.18 8.81
C ARG A 42 -15.77 -18.56 7.38
N SER A 43 -14.83 -17.88 6.74
CA SER A 43 -14.48 -18.21 5.36
C SER A 43 -13.39 -19.28 5.31
N ALA A 44 -13.76 -20.50 4.93
CA ALA A 44 -12.84 -21.63 4.69
C ALA A 44 -12.03 -21.48 3.40
N GLY A 45 -11.51 -20.27 3.12
CA GLY A 45 -10.90 -19.93 1.83
C GLY A 45 -11.98 -19.65 0.79
N GLY A 46 -12.41 -18.39 0.72
CA GLY A 46 -13.49 -17.94 -0.15
C GLY A 46 -14.42 -17.01 0.61
N GLY A 47 -14.15 -15.71 0.56
CA GLY A 47 -15.21 -14.74 0.83
C GLY A 47 -16.21 -14.78 -0.32
N THR A 48 -17.51 -14.71 -0.02
CA THR A 48 -18.55 -14.51 -1.04
C THR A 48 -18.56 -13.09 -1.61
N ASP A 49 -17.94 -12.12 -0.92
CA ASP A 49 -17.77 -10.75 -1.39
C ASP A 49 -16.29 -10.46 -1.70
N LEU A 50 -15.95 -10.52 -2.99
CA LEU A 50 -14.62 -10.17 -3.53
C LEU A 50 -14.54 -8.71 -4.00
N THR A 51 -15.59 -7.92 -3.81
CA THR A 51 -15.67 -6.54 -4.33
C THR A 51 -14.52 -5.66 -3.82
N PRO A 52 -14.15 -5.68 -2.52
CA PRO A 52 -13.03 -4.87 -2.04
C PRO A 52 -11.69 -5.27 -2.64
N VAL A 53 -11.46 -6.59 -2.80
CA VAL A 53 -10.26 -7.15 -3.45
C VAL A 53 -10.19 -6.70 -4.90
N PHE A 54 -11.31 -6.83 -5.62
CA PHE A 54 -11.40 -6.46 -7.01
C PHE A 54 -11.14 -4.96 -7.20
N VAL A 55 -11.72 -4.10 -6.37
CA VAL A 55 -11.50 -2.65 -6.40
C VAL A 55 -10.05 -2.31 -6.10
N HIS A 56 -9.48 -2.85 -5.03
CA HIS A 56 -8.09 -2.60 -4.65
C HIS A 56 -7.13 -3.01 -5.77
N GLY A 57 -7.25 -4.25 -6.24
CA GLY A 57 -6.41 -4.80 -7.30
C GLY A 57 -6.57 -4.05 -8.62
N THR A 58 -7.80 -3.71 -9.01
CA THR A 58 -8.07 -2.93 -10.23
C THR A 58 -7.48 -1.52 -10.13
N ALA A 59 -7.63 -0.84 -8.99
CA ALA A 59 -7.07 0.49 -8.78
C ALA A 59 -5.54 0.48 -8.87
N ALA A 60 -4.88 -0.45 -8.17
CA ALA A 60 -3.43 -0.61 -8.21
C ALA A 60 -2.94 -0.93 -9.63
N THR A 61 -3.63 -1.84 -10.34
CA THR A 61 -3.30 -2.23 -11.71
C THR A 61 -3.46 -1.08 -12.70
N ILE A 62 -4.55 -0.31 -12.60
CA ILE A 62 -4.77 0.86 -13.46
C ILE A 62 -3.66 1.89 -13.23
N LEU A 63 -3.27 2.16 -11.99
CA LEU A 63 -2.18 3.10 -11.70
C LEU A 63 -0.87 2.68 -12.38
N LYS A 64 -0.53 1.40 -12.29
CA LYS A 64 0.66 0.81 -12.94
C LYS A 64 0.59 0.83 -14.46
N GLY A 65 -0.58 0.52 -15.01
CA GLY A 65 -0.83 0.69 -16.43
C GLY A 65 -0.62 2.13 -16.88
N ARG A 66 -1.01 3.11 -16.05
CA ARG A 66 -0.82 4.55 -16.34
C ARG A 66 0.62 5.01 -16.20
N SER A 67 1.40 4.42 -15.30
CA SER A 67 2.84 4.69 -15.20
C SER A 67 3.66 4.03 -16.29
N LEU A 68 3.11 3.09 -17.08
CA LEU A 68 3.83 2.33 -18.12
C LEU A 68 5.19 1.75 -17.64
N SER A 69 5.32 1.55 -16.34
CA SER A 69 6.57 1.16 -15.68
C SER A 69 6.25 0.10 -14.65
N GLY A 70 6.90 -1.06 -14.77
CA GLY A 70 6.87 -2.12 -13.77
C GLY A 70 7.61 -1.78 -12.47
N GLY A 71 8.19 -0.57 -12.39
CA GLY A 71 9.02 -0.12 -11.27
C GLY A 71 8.36 0.91 -10.34
N LEU A 72 7.02 1.04 -10.35
CA LEU A 72 6.37 1.88 -9.33
C LEU A 72 6.66 1.33 -7.93
N PRO A 73 7.04 2.18 -6.97
CA PRO A 73 7.24 1.75 -5.59
C PRO A 73 6.00 1.06 -5.02
N PHE A 74 6.23 0.03 -4.21
CA PHE A 74 5.17 -0.73 -3.56
C PHE A 74 4.16 0.18 -2.86
N TRP A 75 4.63 1.16 -2.08
CA TRP A 75 3.79 2.10 -1.33
C TRP A 75 2.84 2.90 -2.21
N MET A 76 3.24 3.30 -3.43
CA MET A 76 2.36 4.02 -4.36
C MET A 76 1.22 3.13 -4.83
N SER A 77 1.55 1.89 -5.18
CA SER A 77 0.57 0.96 -5.71
C SER A 77 -0.42 0.44 -4.66
N ALA A 78 0.10 0.02 -3.50
CA ALA A 78 -0.73 -0.45 -2.39
C ALA A 78 -1.54 0.70 -1.78
N GLY A 79 -0.91 1.86 -1.60
CA GLY A 79 -1.56 3.05 -1.06
C GLY A 79 -2.70 3.56 -1.94
N TRP A 80 -2.52 3.55 -3.27
CA TRP A 80 -3.60 3.90 -4.19
C TRP A 80 -4.76 2.88 -4.14
N GLY A 81 -4.44 1.59 -4.02
CA GLY A 81 -5.43 0.55 -3.79
C GLY A 81 -6.26 0.81 -2.53
N TYR A 82 -5.61 1.05 -1.39
CA TYR A 82 -6.29 1.37 -0.12
C TYR A 82 -7.11 2.66 -0.24
N TYR A 83 -6.58 3.68 -0.89
CA TYR A 83 -7.28 4.96 -1.07
C TYR A 83 -8.57 4.78 -1.86
N VAL A 84 -8.53 4.12 -3.02
CA VAL A 84 -9.72 3.92 -3.86
C VAL A 84 -10.74 3.02 -3.15
N GLU A 85 -10.29 1.98 -2.47
CA GLU A 85 -11.15 1.12 -1.66
C GLU A 85 -11.91 1.93 -0.59
N HIS A 86 -11.18 2.76 0.18
CA HIS A 86 -11.79 3.66 1.17
C HIS A 86 -12.78 4.65 0.53
N ARG A 87 -12.44 5.22 -0.63
CA ARG A 87 -13.32 6.17 -1.31
C ARG A 87 -14.64 5.54 -1.76
N ILE A 88 -14.65 4.27 -2.13
CA ILE A 88 -15.84 3.54 -2.60
C ILE A 88 -16.63 2.97 -1.41
N PHE A 89 -15.97 2.28 -0.49
CA PHE A 89 -16.65 1.52 0.58
C PHE A 89 -16.69 2.23 1.93
N ARG A 90 -15.99 3.37 2.07
CA ARG A 90 -15.73 4.04 3.37
C ARG A 90 -14.99 3.15 4.37
N LEU A 91 -14.38 2.08 3.89
CA LEU A 91 -13.70 1.05 4.65
C LEU A 91 -12.50 0.56 3.84
N CYS A 92 -11.42 0.19 4.53
CA CYS A 92 -10.34 -0.62 3.98
C CYS A 92 -10.48 -2.02 4.58
N ARG A 93 -11.06 -2.94 3.80
CA ARG A 93 -11.44 -4.31 4.23
C ARG A 93 -10.35 -5.34 4.02
N VAL A 94 -9.15 -4.90 3.64
CA VAL A 94 -8.00 -5.75 3.33
C VAL A 94 -7.29 -6.21 4.61
N HIS A 95 -7.38 -7.51 4.91
CA HIS A 95 -6.75 -8.19 6.05
C HIS A 95 -5.25 -8.51 5.90
N TYR A 96 -4.37 -8.00 6.75
CA TYR A 96 -2.97 -8.42 6.68
C TYR A 96 -2.78 -9.94 6.91
N ILE A 97 -2.03 -10.60 6.01
CA ILE A 97 -1.56 -11.99 6.20
C ILE A 97 -0.05 -11.98 6.39
N ASP A 98 0.40 -12.54 7.51
CA ASP A 98 1.82 -12.84 7.72
C ASP A 98 2.20 -14.05 6.84
N PHE A 99 2.78 -13.78 5.67
CA PHE A 99 3.14 -14.81 4.70
C PHE A 99 4.21 -15.77 5.23
N LYS A 100 5.06 -15.33 6.16
CA LYS A 100 6.05 -16.20 6.80
C LYS A 100 5.34 -17.25 7.66
N THR A 101 4.33 -16.84 8.42
CA THR A 101 3.50 -17.76 9.21
C THR A 101 2.56 -18.60 8.33
N TYR A 102 1.94 -18.01 7.30
CA TYR A 102 0.97 -18.70 6.43
C TYR A 102 1.54 -19.92 5.71
N TYR A 103 2.78 -19.84 5.23
CA TYR A 103 3.42 -20.93 4.49
C TYR A 103 4.29 -21.85 5.36
N ALA A 104 4.44 -21.56 6.67
CA ALA A 104 5.19 -22.42 7.60
C ALA A 104 4.39 -23.64 8.08
N ASN A 105 3.16 -23.88 7.59
CA ASN A 105 2.19 -24.87 8.11
C ASN A 105 1.83 -24.69 9.60
N GLU A 106 2.38 -23.70 10.29
CA GLU A 106 1.78 -23.15 11.48
C GLU A 106 0.45 -22.52 11.04
N LYS A 107 -0.62 -22.73 11.81
CA LYS A 107 -1.90 -22.03 11.56
C LYS A 107 -1.54 -20.58 11.32
N ALA A 108 -1.78 -20.09 10.10
CA ALA A 108 -1.55 -18.71 9.75
C ALA A 108 -2.34 -17.87 10.73
N ASP A 109 -1.73 -17.44 11.83
CA ASP A 109 -2.39 -16.58 12.77
C ASP A 109 -2.61 -15.31 12.00
N PHE A 110 -3.87 -15.09 11.60
CA PHE A 110 -4.34 -13.82 11.14
C PHE A 110 -3.89 -12.82 12.19
N LYS A 111 -2.85 -12.04 11.88
CA LYS A 111 -2.53 -10.87 12.68
C LYS A 111 -3.67 -9.91 12.39
N ARG A 112 -4.75 -10.04 13.18
CA ARG A 112 -5.78 -9.01 13.33
C ARG A 112 -5.01 -7.72 13.46
N GLY A 113 -5.26 -6.78 12.56
CA GLY A 113 -4.63 -5.48 12.64
C GLY A 113 -5.07 -4.91 13.97
N ALA A 114 -4.23 -4.98 15.00
CA ALA A 114 -4.60 -4.74 16.40
C ALA A 114 -5.29 -3.37 16.62
N THR A 115 -5.24 -2.49 15.60
CA THR A 115 -5.90 -1.18 15.54
C THR A 115 -6.54 -0.88 14.17
N LEU A 116 -6.31 -1.70 13.14
CA LEU A 116 -6.80 -1.48 11.76
C LEU A 116 -7.60 -2.73 11.32
N GLU A 117 -8.86 -2.75 11.73
CA GLU A 117 -9.79 -3.84 11.42
C GLU A 117 -10.52 -3.58 10.09
N PRO A 118 -10.93 -4.62 9.35
CA PRO A 118 -11.60 -4.49 8.05
C PRO A 118 -12.95 -3.75 8.15
N ASN A 119 -13.57 -3.81 9.33
CA ASN A 119 -14.90 -3.27 9.60
C ASN A 119 -14.84 -1.85 10.17
N GLU A 120 -13.63 -1.30 10.33
CA GLU A 120 -13.43 0.06 10.80
C GLU A 120 -12.92 0.98 9.68
N PRO A 121 -13.43 2.22 9.57
CA PRO A 121 -12.86 3.21 8.67
C PRO A 121 -11.48 3.59 9.19
N TRP A 122 -10.42 3.21 8.47
CA TRP A 122 -9.01 3.41 8.87
C TRP A 122 -8.63 4.85 9.29
N PRO A 123 -9.24 5.94 8.77
CA PRO A 123 -8.89 7.28 9.22
C PRO A 123 -9.03 7.51 10.74
N SER A 124 -10.06 6.94 11.37
CA SER A 124 -10.31 7.12 12.81
C SER A 124 -9.24 6.47 13.70
N PRO A 125 -8.91 5.17 13.57
CA PRO A 125 -7.82 4.55 14.31
C PRO A 125 -6.47 5.18 14.00
N LEU A 126 -6.18 5.53 12.73
CA LEU A 126 -4.91 6.17 12.37
C LEU A 126 -4.75 7.55 13.00
N LYS A 127 -5.82 8.35 13.05
CA LYS A 127 -5.81 9.62 13.79
C LYS A 127 -5.54 9.42 15.28
N LYS A 128 -6.11 8.38 15.90
CA LYS A 128 -5.84 8.05 17.31
C LYS A 128 -4.39 7.64 17.52
N MET A 129 -3.80 6.87 16.60
CA MET A 129 -2.38 6.48 16.63
C MET A 129 -1.46 7.69 16.46
N CYS A 130 -1.74 8.55 15.48
CA CYS A 130 -0.98 9.76 15.21
C CYS A 130 -0.91 10.69 16.43
N ARG A 131 -2.05 10.89 17.11
CA ARG A 131 -2.14 11.68 18.36
C ARG A 131 -1.44 11.07 19.56
N LYS A 132 -1.21 9.75 19.54
CA LYS A 132 -0.43 9.02 20.54
C LYS A 132 1.05 8.93 20.17
N GLU A 133 1.48 9.66 19.13
CA GLU A 133 2.84 9.64 18.61
C GLU A 133 3.31 8.25 18.12
N ILE A 134 2.36 7.36 17.80
CA ILE A 134 2.63 6.05 17.19
C ILE A 134 2.70 6.26 15.68
N ARG A 135 3.76 6.93 15.21
CA ARG A 135 3.96 7.39 13.82
C ARG A 135 5.01 6.54 13.09
N GLU A 136 4.94 6.50 11.76
CA GLU A 136 5.89 5.79 10.88
C GLU A 136 6.68 6.80 10.04
N ALA A 137 8.00 6.81 10.14
CA ALA A 137 8.85 7.71 9.34
C ALA A 137 8.57 7.55 7.83
N LEU A 138 8.68 8.64 7.07
CA LEU A 138 8.50 8.66 5.63
C LEU A 138 9.40 7.64 4.94
N ASP A 139 10.64 7.51 5.42
CA ASP A 139 11.58 6.52 4.92
C ASP A 139 11.09 5.07 5.12
N SER A 140 10.52 4.76 6.29
CA SER A 140 9.91 3.44 6.59
C SER A 140 8.78 3.13 5.61
N VAL A 141 7.93 4.13 5.33
CA VAL A 141 6.78 4.00 4.42
C VAL A 141 7.23 3.85 2.97
N CYS A 142 8.15 4.69 2.50
CA CYS A 142 8.64 4.67 1.13
C CYS A 142 9.47 3.42 0.80
N ASN A 143 10.13 2.82 1.80
CA ASN A 143 10.93 1.60 1.66
C ASN A 143 10.21 0.35 2.14
N ALA A 144 8.90 0.43 2.44
CA ALA A 144 8.12 -0.69 2.92
C ALA A 144 8.19 -1.89 1.97
N GLN A 145 8.49 -3.06 2.53
CA GLN A 145 8.60 -4.31 1.78
C GLN A 145 7.42 -5.21 2.08
N ILE A 146 6.89 -5.83 1.03
CA ILE A 146 5.74 -6.72 1.08
C ILE A 146 5.91 -7.81 2.15
N LEU A 147 7.08 -8.44 2.21
CA LEU A 147 7.34 -9.60 3.08
C LEU A 147 7.46 -9.24 4.56
N SER A 148 7.65 -7.97 4.89
CA SER A 148 7.85 -7.48 6.26
C SER A 148 6.87 -6.38 6.64
N LEU A 149 5.83 -6.15 5.83
CA LEU A 149 4.90 -5.06 6.02
C LEU A 149 4.11 -5.27 7.32
N THR A 150 4.04 -4.25 8.17
CA THR A 150 3.19 -4.33 9.36
C THR A 150 1.81 -3.71 9.10
N PRO A 151 0.77 -4.04 9.91
CA PRO A 151 -0.51 -3.34 9.85
C PRO A 151 -0.34 -1.82 9.98
N ASN A 152 0.48 -1.35 10.93
CA ASN A 152 0.75 0.07 11.12
C ASN A 152 1.33 0.72 9.85
N GLN A 153 2.39 0.13 9.30
CA GLN A 153 2.98 0.60 8.04
C GLN A 153 1.96 0.63 6.89
N SER A 154 1.08 -0.38 6.79
CA SER A 154 0.00 -0.40 5.78
C SER A 154 -0.96 0.78 5.95
N GLY A 155 -1.36 1.06 7.18
CA GLY A 155 -2.21 2.20 7.51
C GLY A 155 -1.54 3.55 7.21
N TYR A 156 -0.24 3.67 7.47
CA TYR A 156 0.53 4.86 7.13
C TYR A 156 0.80 4.98 5.61
N ILE A 157 0.93 3.88 4.86
CA ILE A 157 0.92 3.92 3.37
C ILE A 157 -0.40 4.48 2.84
N PHE A 158 -1.54 4.04 3.41
CA PHE A 158 -2.86 4.59 3.09
C PHE A 158 -2.93 6.09 3.43
N ALA A 159 -2.53 6.47 4.64
CA ALA A 159 -2.60 7.86 5.09
C ALA A 159 -1.71 8.78 4.24
N LEU A 160 -0.51 8.32 3.86
CA LEU A 160 0.39 9.05 2.97
C LEU A 160 -0.28 9.25 1.62
N THR A 161 -0.82 8.19 1.02
CA THR A 161 -1.49 8.33 -0.28
C THR A 161 -2.68 9.27 -0.21
N TYR A 162 -3.49 9.20 0.85
CA TYR A 162 -4.60 10.12 1.06
C TYR A 162 -4.10 11.57 1.09
N PHE A 163 -3.09 11.87 1.90
CA PHE A 163 -2.48 13.19 1.98
C PHE A 163 -1.97 13.67 0.61
N LEU A 164 -1.26 12.81 -0.11
CA LEU A 164 -0.69 13.12 -1.43
C LEU A 164 -1.73 13.36 -2.51
N VAL A 165 -3.01 13.07 -2.29
CA VAL A 165 -4.11 13.30 -3.25
C VAL A 165 -5.33 13.97 -2.60
N SER A 166 -5.11 14.67 -1.49
CA SER A 166 -6.18 15.29 -0.68
C SER A 166 -6.78 16.55 -1.30
N THR A 167 -6.03 17.25 -2.17
CA THR A 167 -6.40 18.49 -2.85
C THR A 167 -6.13 18.41 -4.35
N ASP A 168 -6.72 19.30 -5.16
CA ASP A 168 -6.47 19.35 -6.61
C ASP A 168 -4.99 19.64 -6.94
N GLU A 169 -4.33 20.47 -6.12
CA GLU A 169 -2.90 20.72 -6.23
C GLU A 169 -2.09 19.43 -5.98
N ASN A 170 -2.42 18.72 -4.90
CA ASN A 170 -1.76 17.46 -4.55
C ASN A 170 -2.03 16.37 -5.59
N ILE A 171 -3.24 16.29 -6.16
CA ILE A 171 -3.54 15.40 -7.29
C ILE A 171 -2.67 15.72 -8.50
N THR A 172 -2.49 17.00 -8.83
CA THR A 172 -1.62 17.43 -9.93
C THR A 172 -0.15 17.04 -9.67
N LYS A 173 0.33 17.18 -8.43
CA LYS A 173 1.66 16.71 -8.01
C LYS A 173 1.79 15.19 -8.11
N TYR A 174 0.77 14.44 -7.70
CA TYR A 174 0.76 12.98 -7.83
C TYR A 174 0.81 12.53 -9.29
N GLN A 175 0.07 13.20 -10.18
CA GLN A 175 0.12 12.96 -11.62
C GLN A 175 1.53 13.18 -12.19
N LYS A 176 2.27 14.19 -11.70
CA LYS A 176 3.67 14.41 -12.07
C LYS A 176 4.58 13.25 -11.65
N LEU A 177 4.36 12.64 -10.48
CA LEU A 177 5.09 11.42 -10.09
C LEU A 177 4.83 10.27 -11.08
N ILE A 178 3.58 10.08 -11.48
CA ILE A 178 3.22 9.04 -12.46
C ILE A 178 3.84 9.35 -13.83
N GLU A 179 3.87 10.62 -14.23
CA GLU A 179 4.53 11.04 -15.47
C GLU A 179 6.03 10.79 -15.44
N ARG A 180 6.73 11.12 -14.35
CA ARG A 180 8.16 10.81 -14.17
C ARG A 180 8.41 9.31 -14.27
N SER A 181 7.56 8.51 -13.61
CA SER A 181 7.63 7.05 -13.71
C SER A 181 7.45 6.55 -15.15
N ARG A 182 6.51 7.16 -15.89
CA ARG A 182 6.25 6.89 -17.31
C ARG A 182 7.43 7.24 -18.22
N GLN A 183 8.23 8.23 -17.83
CA GLN A 183 9.45 8.61 -18.53
C GLN A 183 10.64 7.69 -18.17
N GLY A 184 10.43 6.66 -17.36
CA GLY A 184 11.45 5.69 -16.96
C GLY A 184 12.20 6.06 -15.68
N GLU A 185 11.81 7.13 -14.99
CA GLU A 185 12.43 7.53 -13.73
C GLU A 185 11.95 6.62 -12.59
N LYS A 186 12.90 6.14 -11.77
CA LYS A 186 12.56 5.38 -10.57
C LYS A 186 12.09 6.34 -9.49
N ILE A 187 10.81 6.28 -9.12
CA ILE A 187 10.27 7.15 -8.08
C ILE A 187 10.89 6.80 -6.72
N THR A 188 11.63 7.74 -6.15
CA THR A 188 12.26 7.65 -4.83
C THR A 188 11.64 8.67 -3.88
N LYS A 189 11.96 8.55 -2.58
CA LYS A 189 11.60 9.57 -1.58
C LYS A 189 12.09 10.97 -1.97
N SER A 190 13.29 11.09 -2.52
CA SER A 190 13.82 12.38 -2.98
C SER A 190 12.99 12.99 -4.11
N ILE A 191 12.55 12.18 -5.07
CA ILE A 191 11.66 12.64 -6.16
C ILE A 191 10.28 13.03 -5.61
N LEU A 192 9.77 12.29 -4.61
CA LEU A 192 8.53 12.66 -3.91
C LEU A 192 8.65 14.05 -3.27
N LEU A 193 9.71 14.30 -2.50
CA LEU A 193 9.94 15.61 -1.87
C LEU A 193 10.06 16.72 -2.92
N GLU A 194 10.85 16.49 -3.98
CA GLU A 194 11.04 17.45 -5.07
C GLU A 194 9.72 17.83 -5.73
N VAL A 195 8.91 16.84 -6.13
CA VAL A 195 7.64 17.09 -6.84
C VAL A 195 6.61 17.79 -5.94
N TYR A 196 6.63 17.51 -4.64
CA TYR A 196 5.72 18.13 -3.68
C TYR A 196 6.20 19.47 -3.12
N GLY A 197 7.48 19.81 -3.33
CA GLY A 197 8.09 21.07 -2.90
C GLY A 197 8.57 21.06 -1.46
N TYR A 198 8.96 19.90 -0.92
CA TYR A 198 9.49 19.75 0.43
C TYR A 198 11.02 19.76 0.43
N GLU A 199 11.60 20.44 1.42
CA GLU A 199 13.05 20.54 1.60
C GLU A 199 13.65 19.22 2.14
N ASP A 200 12.96 18.60 3.10
CA ASP A 200 13.39 17.37 3.75
C ASP A 200 12.20 16.50 4.20
N ASP A 201 12.51 15.32 4.73
CA ASP A 201 11.54 14.37 5.26
C ASP A 201 10.70 14.99 6.39
N ALA A 202 11.31 15.78 7.26
CA ALA A 202 10.66 16.32 8.45
C ALA A 202 9.57 17.34 8.07
N ALA A 203 9.81 18.16 7.05
CA ALA A 203 8.83 19.09 6.52
C ALA A 203 7.59 18.36 5.95
N LEU A 204 7.81 17.30 5.15
CA LEU A 204 6.69 16.50 4.63
C LEU A 204 5.95 15.79 5.75
N GLU A 205 6.68 15.15 6.66
CA GLU A 205 6.09 14.39 7.78
C GLU A 205 5.23 15.28 8.66
N LYS A 206 5.68 16.51 8.94
CA LYS A 206 4.91 17.48 9.71
C LYS A 206 3.55 17.76 9.05
N ASP A 207 3.55 18.20 7.80
CA ASP A 207 2.31 18.52 7.06
C ASP A 207 1.40 17.30 6.91
N TRP A 208 2.01 16.13 6.68
CA TRP A 208 1.29 14.87 6.56
C TRP A 208 0.58 14.50 7.86
N TYR A 209 1.25 14.58 9.01
CA TYR A 209 0.64 14.28 10.31
C TYR A 209 -0.37 15.34 10.74
N GLU A 210 -0.11 16.62 10.45
CA GLU A 210 -1.11 17.69 10.63
C GLU A 210 -2.38 17.41 9.83
N PHE A 211 -2.24 16.98 8.57
CA PHE A 211 -3.37 16.54 7.74
C PHE A 211 -4.10 15.34 8.35
N MET A 212 -3.39 14.32 8.83
CA MET A 212 -4.01 13.15 9.47
C MET A 212 -4.83 13.53 10.72
N GLU A 213 -4.38 14.55 11.46
CA GLU A 213 -5.06 15.05 12.64
C GLU A 213 -6.21 16.04 12.32
N SER A 214 -6.22 16.59 11.11
CA SER A 214 -7.24 17.52 10.59
C SER A 214 -8.60 16.84 10.36
N ARG A 215 -9.63 17.64 10.09
CA ARG A 215 -10.97 17.12 9.75
C ARG A 215 -11.07 16.55 8.34
N ASP A 216 -10.08 16.78 7.49
CA ASP A 216 -10.10 16.42 6.07
C ASP A 216 -9.73 14.95 5.84
N PHE A 217 -9.07 14.33 6.82
CA PHE A 217 -8.80 12.90 6.85
C PHE A 217 -9.99 12.11 7.41
N ARG A 218 -10.85 11.58 6.51
CA ARG A 218 -12.12 10.92 6.84
C ARG A 218 -12.53 9.82 5.88
#